data_AF-A0A355QGQ9-F1
#
_entry.id   AF-A0A355QGQ9-F1
#
_cell.length_a   1.000
_cell.length_b   1.000
_cell.length_c   1.000
_cell.angle_alpha   90.00
_cell.angle_beta   90.00
_cell.angle_gamma   90.00
#
_symmetry.space_group_name_H-M   'P 1'
#
loop_
_entity.id
_entity.type
_entity.pdbx_description
1 polymer ?
#
loop_
_entity_poly.entity_id
_entity_poly.type
_entity_poly.pdbx_seq_one_letter_code
_entity_poly.pdbx_strand_id
1 'polypeptide(L)'
;KTDAFTDDADLDAKVARYRHQGAAYALALGRATGRPVHRMVFCFVGGPDGTPAVERRVDDLDAAVAEVEALLAAQVTGLARPDAD
;
A
#
# COMPACT_ATOMS: atom_id res chain seq x y z
N LYS A 1 10.69 -3.53 2.10
CA LYS A 1 10.91 -3.31 0.66
C LYS A 1 12.40 -3.46 0.40
N THR A 2 12.78 -4.24 -0.60
CA THR A 2 14.18 -4.64 -0.87
C THR A 2 14.69 -4.10 -2.21
N ASP A 3 13.82 -3.43 -2.97
CA ASP A 3 14.22 -2.69 -4.15
C ASP A 3 15.21 -1.59 -3.79
N ALA A 4 16.21 -1.41 -4.65
CA ALA A 4 17.24 -0.40 -4.47
C ALA A 4 16.61 1.00 -4.52
N PHE A 5 17.17 1.92 -3.73
CA PHE A 5 16.84 3.34 -3.78
C PHE A 5 18.12 4.18 -3.74
N THR A 6 18.06 5.43 -4.24
CA THR A 6 19.24 6.31 -4.30
C THR A 6 19.20 7.47 -3.32
N ASP A 7 18.02 8.03 -3.08
CA ASP A 7 17.83 9.21 -2.22
C ASP A 7 16.40 9.25 -1.67
N ASP A 8 16.11 10.30 -0.90
CA ASP A 8 14.80 10.49 -0.27
C ASP A 8 13.67 10.71 -1.29
N ALA A 9 13.95 11.36 -2.43
CA ALA A 9 12.93 11.61 -3.45
C ALA A 9 12.52 10.31 -4.17
N ASP A 10 13.47 9.41 -4.41
CA ASP A 10 13.19 8.07 -4.93
C ASP A 10 12.39 7.23 -3.92
N LEU A 11 12.73 7.31 -2.63
CA LEU A 11 11.94 6.67 -1.58
C LEU A 11 10.49 7.18 -1.56
N ASP A 12 10.28 8.49 -1.68
CA ASP A 12 8.93 9.07 -1.68
C ASP A 12 8.13 8.65 -2.93
N ALA A 13 8.76 8.61 -4.10
CA ALA A 13 8.16 8.09 -5.32
C ALA A 13 7.77 6.59 -5.18
N LYS A 14 8.63 5.79 -4.54
CA LYS A 14 8.34 4.39 -4.23
C LYS A 14 7.18 4.25 -3.26
N VAL A 15 7.12 5.07 -2.20
CA VAL A 15 6.00 5.06 -1.25
C VAL A 15 4.70 5.37 -1.96
N ALA A 16 4.68 6.39 -2.82
CA ALA A 16 3.50 6.72 -3.63
C ALA A 16 3.04 5.52 -4.48
N ARG A 17 3.99 4.83 -5.12
CA ARG A 17 3.71 3.61 -5.90
C ARG A 17 3.21 2.45 -5.04
N TYR A 18 3.73 2.28 -3.82
CA TYR A 18 3.37 1.17 -2.93
C TYR A 18 2.19 1.49 -2.01
N ARG A 19 1.67 2.71 -2.04
CA ARG A 19 0.59 3.19 -1.18
C ARG A 19 -0.60 2.24 -1.11
N HIS A 20 -1.13 1.79 -2.26
CA HIS A 20 -2.24 0.82 -2.30
C HIS A 20 -1.88 -0.56 -1.76
N GLN A 21 -0.61 -0.98 -1.85
CA GLN A 21 -0.18 -2.25 -1.26
C GLN A 21 -0.29 -2.19 0.28
N GLY A 22 0.21 -1.11 0.88
CA GLY A 22 0.12 -0.91 2.33
C GLY A 22 -1.32 -0.80 2.82
N ALA A 23 -2.16 -0.06 2.08
CA ALA A 23 -3.58 0.09 2.38
C ALA A 23 -4.35 -1.23 2.29
N ALA A 24 -4.08 -2.05 1.27
CA ALA A 24 -4.73 -3.35 1.13
C ALA A 24 -4.42 -4.28 2.32
N TYR A 25 -3.18 -4.28 2.81
CA TYR A 25 -2.83 -5.02 4.03
C TYR A 25 -3.51 -4.46 5.28
N ALA A 26 -3.54 -3.14 5.44
CA ALA A 26 -4.22 -2.50 6.55
C ALA A 26 -5.72 -2.86 6.59
N LEU A 27 -6.38 -2.81 5.44
CA LEU A 27 -7.78 -3.20 5.27
C LEU A 27 -8.00 -4.68 5.62
N ALA A 28 -7.21 -5.58 5.02
CA ALA A 28 -7.34 -7.02 5.22
C ALA A 28 -7.10 -7.42 6.68
N LEU A 29 -6.06 -6.86 7.31
CA LEU A 29 -5.77 -7.10 8.72
C LEU A 29 -6.87 -6.55 9.62
N GLY A 30 -7.41 -5.37 9.30
CA GLY A 30 -8.52 -4.78 10.05
C GLY A 30 -9.77 -5.63 10.04
N ARG A 31 -10.13 -6.17 8.86
CA ARG A 31 -11.26 -7.09 8.71
C ARG A 31 -11.02 -8.44 9.41
N ALA A 32 -9.82 -8.99 9.29
CA ALA A 32 -9.49 -10.30 9.86
C ALA A 32 -9.41 -10.29 11.39
N THR A 33 -9.02 -9.16 11.98
CA THR A 33 -8.78 -9.05 13.44
C THR A 33 -9.87 -8.28 14.18
N GLY A 34 -10.78 -7.61 13.46
CA GLY A 34 -11.76 -6.69 14.06
C GLY A 34 -11.13 -5.43 14.66
N ARG A 35 -9.86 -5.11 14.33
CA ARG A 35 -9.11 -3.99 14.90
C ARG A 35 -8.52 -3.11 13.80
N PRO A 36 -8.80 -1.80 13.77
CA PRO A 36 -8.26 -0.91 12.75
C PRO A 36 -6.73 -0.78 12.84
N VAL A 37 -6.09 -0.62 11.68
CA VAL A 37 -4.65 -0.32 11.57
C VAL A 37 -4.49 1.20 11.39
N HIS A 38 -3.92 1.88 12.38
CA HIS A 38 -3.77 3.34 12.37
C HIS A 38 -2.46 3.85 11.77
N ARG A 39 -1.46 2.97 11.59
CA ARG A 39 -0.14 3.34 11.06
C ARG A 39 0.41 2.21 10.20
N MET A 40 0.79 2.55 8.97
CA MET A 40 1.46 1.65 8.03
C MET A 40 2.81 2.27 7.66
N VAL A 41 3.88 1.47 7.76
CA VAL A 41 5.26 1.88 7.46
C VAL A 41 5.91 0.87 6.53
N PHE A 42 6.50 1.36 5.45
CA PHE A 42 7.46 0.62 4.66
C PHE A 42 8.86 0.78 5.23
N CYS A 43 9.53 -0.34 5.49
CA CYS A 43 10.95 -0.37 5.81
C CYS A 43 11.73 -0.73 4.54
N PHE A 44 12.57 0.18 4.04
CA PHE A 44 13.41 0.02 2.86
C PHE A 44 14.82 -0.39 3.27
N VAL A 45 15.24 -1.59 2.85
CA VAL A 45 16.51 -2.21 3.27
C VAL A 45 17.53 -2.32 2.12
N GLY A 46 17.25 -1.69 0.98
CA GLY A 46 18.05 -1.78 -0.26
C GLY A 46 18.91 -0.55 -0.56
N GLY A 47 19.29 0.24 0.44
CA GLY A 47 20.02 1.49 0.21
C GLY A 47 21.46 1.27 -0.28
N PRO A 48 22.08 2.29 -0.90
CA PRO A 48 23.44 2.18 -1.44
C PRO A 48 24.47 2.06 -0.32
N ASP A 49 25.61 1.43 -0.59
CA ASP A 49 26.81 1.45 0.27
C ASP A 49 26.59 1.08 1.75
N GLY A 50 25.68 0.12 2.01
CA GLY A 50 25.37 -0.32 3.37
C GLY A 50 24.54 0.68 4.18
N THR A 51 23.83 1.59 3.48
CA THR A 51 22.85 2.50 4.10
C THR A 51 21.90 1.69 5.01
N PRO A 52 21.70 2.12 6.27
CA PRO A 52 20.77 1.47 7.16
C PRO A 52 19.36 1.40 6.59
N ALA A 53 18.53 0.52 7.16
CA ALA A 53 17.13 0.46 6.80
C ALA A 53 16.44 1.81 7.05
N VAL A 54 15.66 2.28 6.08
CA VAL A 54 14.94 3.55 6.14
C VAL A 54 13.44 3.30 6.23
N GLU A 55 12.79 3.91 7.20
CA GLU A 55 11.33 3.86 7.35
C GLU A 55 10.64 4.98 6.58
N ARG A 56 9.52 4.65 5.94
CA ARG A 56 8.59 5.60 5.33
C ARG A 56 7.16 5.25 5.64
N ARG A 57 6.41 6.24 6.11
CA ARG A 57 5.00 6.10 6.46
C ARG A 57 4.11 6.34 5.24
N VAL A 58 2.96 5.66 5.20
CA VAL A 58 1.82 6.11 4.39
C VAL A 58 1.03 7.12 5.22
N ASP A 59 1.15 8.40 4.89
CA ASP A 59 0.60 9.48 5.71
C ASP A 59 -0.93 9.59 5.62
N ASP A 60 -1.49 9.28 4.47
CA ASP A 60 -2.93 9.34 4.16
C ASP A 60 -3.57 7.95 4.12
N LEU A 61 -3.23 7.10 5.09
CA LEU A 61 -3.63 5.68 5.11
C LEU A 61 -5.15 5.48 4.98
N ASP A 62 -5.97 6.27 5.66
CA ASP A 62 -7.44 6.14 5.60
C ASP A 62 -7.97 6.39 4.19
N ALA A 63 -7.45 7.41 3.50
CA ALA A 63 -7.79 7.70 2.11
C ALA A 63 -7.35 6.56 1.18
N ALA A 64 -6.13 6.05 1.40
CA ALA A 64 -5.59 4.93 0.63
C ALA A 64 -6.44 3.66 0.80
N VAL A 65 -6.94 3.40 2.01
CA VAL A 65 -7.84 2.28 2.31
C VAL A 65 -9.17 2.45 1.58
N ALA A 66 -9.78 3.64 1.64
CA ALA A 66 -11.03 3.92 0.95
C ALA A 66 -10.91 3.72 -0.58
N GLU A 67 -9.79 4.13 -1.18
CA GLU A 67 -9.52 3.89 -2.60
C GLU A 67 -9.41 2.40 -2.93
N VAL A 68 -8.74 1.61 -2.07
CA VAL A 68 -8.67 0.15 -2.25
C VAL A 68 -10.05 -0.49 -2.13
N GLU A 69 -10.89 -0.06 -1.19
CA GLU A 69 -12.27 -0.56 -1.09
C GLU A 69 -13.08 -0.25 -2.36
N ALA A 70 -12.94 0.95 -2.92
CA ALA A 70 -13.60 1.32 -4.17
C ALA A 70 -13.11 0.47 -5.36
N LEU A 71 -11.80 0.20 -5.46
CA LEU A 71 -11.23 -0.66 -6.50
C LEU A 71 -11.75 -2.10 -6.39
N LEU A 72 -11.83 -2.65 -5.18
CA LEU A 72 -12.37 -3.99 -4.94
C LEU A 72 -13.87 -4.06 -5.29
N ALA A 73 -14.65 -3.05 -4.91
CA ALA A 73 -16.07 -2.98 -5.26
C ALA A 73 -16.28 -2.96 -6.78
N ALA A 74 -15.48 -2.16 -7.50
CA ALA A 74 -15.53 -2.10 -8.97
C ALA A 74 -15.18 -3.44 -9.63
N GLN A 75 -14.23 -4.19 -9.08
CA GLN A 75 -13.89 -5.55 -9.56
C GLN A 75 -15.05 -6.53 -9.37
N VAL A 76 -15.72 -6.49 -8.21
CA VAL A 76 -16.89 -7.35 -7.95
C VAL A 76 -18.01 -7.03 -8.94
N THR A 77 -18.29 -5.76 -9.22
CA THR A 77 -19.27 -5.36 -10.24
C THR A 77 -18.85 -5.79 -11.65
N GLY A 78 -17.56 -5.73 -11.97
CA GLY A 78 -17.02 -6.20 -13.25
C GLY A 78 -17.16 -7.71 -13.44
N LEU A 79 -16.91 -8.50 -12.39
CA LEU A 79 -17.07 -9.96 -12.39
C LEU A 79 -18.54 -10.40 -12.39
N ALA A 80 -19.43 -9.63 -11.77
CA ALA A 80 -20.87 -9.88 -11.74
C ALA A 80 -21.57 -9.60 -13.08
N ARG A 81 -20.85 -9.12 -14.10
CA ARG A 81 -21.33 -8.98 -15.49
C ARG A 81 -20.67 -10.04 -16.38
N PRO A 82 -21.14 -11.31 -16.36
CA PRO A 82 -20.87 -12.23 -17.45
C PRO A 82 -21.86 -11.97 -18.60
N ASP A 83 -21.31 -11.90 -19.82
CA ASP A 83 -21.94 -12.01 -21.14
C ASP A 83 -23.36 -11.46 -21.31
N ALA A 84 -23.44 -10.19 -21.73
CA ALA A 84 -24.53 -9.73 -22.58
C ALA A 84 -23.98 -9.56 -23.99
N ASP A 85 -24.47 -10.43 -24.87
CA ASP A 85 -24.24 -10.64 -26.32
C ASP A 85 -22.93 -11.31 -26.79
#